data_AF-A0A7X5V957-F1
#
_entry.id   AF-A0A7X5V957-F1
#
_cell.length_a   1.000
_cell.length_b   1.000
_cell.length_c   1.000
_cell.angle_alpha   90.00
_cell.angle_beta   90.00
_cell.angle_gamma   90.00
#
_symmetry.space_group_name_H-M   'P 1'
#
loop_
_entity.id
_entity.type
_entity.pdbx_description
1 polymer ?
#
loop_
_entity_poly.entity_id
_entity_poly.type
_entity_poly.pdbx_seq_one_letter_code
_entity_poly.pdbx_strand_id
1 'polypeptide(L)'
;MSQWPSVAEVRSDLPTVLVRFREGRTRAFSFGNGVPEAVMLTYDEFEDLDGLEKFPIPDEVLEPKDLAEQLATVVAGEGPPVLWGEGGRPEAVVMSTAQYRDLRGDDHPPAGVIDDPTIRTYDTRPLPDSRPLDLDSWAAQMGPETQELLEELRREDR
;
A
#
# COMPACT_ATOMS: atom_id res chain seq x y z
N MET A 1 -4.90 2.21 -17.82
CA MET A 1 -4.28 3.41 -17.21
C MET A 1 -5.11 3.72 -15.98
N SER A 2 -4.55 3.57 -14.79
CA SER A 2 -5.22 4.06 -13.58
C SER A 2 -5.17 5.58 -13.61
N GLN A 3 -6.34 6.21 -13.64
CA GLN A 3 -6.45 7.65 -13.47
C GLN A 3 -6.56 7.90 -11.98
N TRP A 4 -5.54 8.52 -11.39
CA TRP A 4 -5.57 8.93 -9.98
C TRP A 4 -6.56 10.09 -9.81
N PRO A 5 -7.36 10.10 -8.73
CA PRO A 5 -8.12 11.28 -8.38
C PRO A 5 -7.14 12.43 -8.09
N SER A 6 -7.51 13.63 -8.51
CA SER A 6 -6.75 14.83 -8.22
C SER A 6 -6.87 15.21 -6.75
N VAL A 7 -5.89 15.98 -6.26
CA VAL A 7 -5.93 16.56 -4.91
C VAL A 7 -7.21 17.37 -4.70
N ALA A 8 -7.69 18.09 -5.71
CA ALA A 8 -8.90 18.88 -5.64
C ALA A 8 -10.17 18.01 -5.50
N GLU A 9 -10.25 16.90 -6.25
CA GLU A 9 -11.36 15.94 -6.12
C GLU A 9 -11.40 15.32 -4.73
N VAL A 10 -10.26 14.82 -4.24
CA VAL A 10 -10.17 14.24 -2.89
C VAL A 10 -10.52 15.27 -1.83
N ARG A 11 -9.97 16.49 -1.92
CA ARG A 11 -10.25 17.60 -1.00
C ARG A 11 -11.75 17.90 -0.91
N SER A 12 -12.47 17.83 -2.03
CA SER A 12 -13.90 18.11 -2.07
C SER A 12 -14.80 16.99 -1.54
N ASP A 13 -14.27 15.77 -1.38
CA ASP A 13 -15.04 14.55 -1.11
C ASP A 13 -14.54 13.75 0.13
N LEU A 14 -13.76 14.38 1.01
CA LEU A 14 -13.20 13.73 2.22
C LEU A 14 -14.24 13.00 3.10
N PRO A 15 -15.45 13.56 3.38
CA PRO A 15 -16.46 12.84 4.15
C PRO A 15 -16.90 11.54 3.48
N THR A 16 -17.04 11.54 2.16
CA THR A 16 -17.41 10.33 1.40
C THR A 16 -16.28 9.30 1.43
N VAL A 17 -15.01 9.74 1.41
CA VAL A 17 -13.86 8.84 1.59
C VAL A 17 -13.94 8.11 2.92
N LEU A 18 -14.22 8.81 4.03
CA LEU A 18 -14.41 8.17 5.35
C LEU A 18 -15.56 7.17 5.33
N VAL A 19 -16.70 7.52 4.72
CA VAL A 19 -17.83 6.59 4.60
C VAL A 19 -17.40 5.30 3.88
N ARG A 20 -16.64 5.41 2.78
CA ARG A 20 -16.16 4.23 2.05
C ARG A 20 -15.18 3.40 2.87
N PHE A 21 -14.31 4.03 3.65
CA PHE A 21 -13.42 3.32 4.58
C PHE A 21 -14.19 2.59 5.67
N ARG A 22 -15.13 3.24 6.34
CA ARG A 22 -16.00 2.65 7.38
C ARG A 22 -16.79 1.44 6.85
N GLU A 23 -17.25 1.51 5.60
CA GLU A 23 -17.98 0.43 4.95
C GLU A 23 -17.07 -0.66 4.34
N GLY A 24 -15.73 -0.51 4.44
CA GLY A 24 -14.77 -1.43 3.83
C GLY A 24 -14.83 -1.49 2.30
N ARG A 25 -15.40 -0.48 1.66
CA ARG A 25 -15.56 -0.41 0.19
C ARG A 25 -14.34 0.12 -0.54
N THR A 26 -13.38 0.66 0.19
CA THR A 26 -12.13 1.21 -0.32
C THR A 26 -10.97 0.79 0.58
N ARG A 27 -9.81 0.58 -0.04
CA ARG A 27 -8.51 0.28 0.59
C ARG A 27 -7.58 1.48 0.38
N ALA A 28 -6.34 1.40 0.86
CA ALA A 28 -5.31 2.38 0.53
C ALA A 28 -5.30 2.73 -0.98
N PHE A 29 -5.29 4.02 -1.31
CA PHE A 29 -5.28 4.51 -2.69
C PHE A 29 -4.41 5.77 -2.85
N SER A 30 -3.72 5.85 -3.99
CA SER A 30 -2.94 7.03 -4.37
C SER A 30 -3.81 8.09 -5.04
N PHE A 31 -3.44 9.34 -4.84
CA PHE A 31 -4.05 10.50 -5.48
C PHE A 31 -2.99 11.57 -5.81
N GLY A 32 -3.29 12.44 -6.76
CA GLY A 32 -2.37 13.46 -7.23
C GLY A 32 -2.71 13.98 -8.62
N ASN A 33 -2.02 15.03 -9.07
CA ASN A 33 -2.30 15.67 -10.35
C ASN A 33 -1.49 15.05 -11.50
N GLY A 34 -2.01 13.96 -12.07
CA GLY A 34 -1.40 13.26 -13.21
C GLY A 34 -0.27 12.29 -12.84
N VAL A 35 0.18 12.30 -11.59
CA VAL A 35 1.08 11.32 -10.97
C VAL A 35 0.58 11.03 -9.54
N PRO A 36 0.92 9.88 -8.93
CA PRO A 36 0.60 9.61 -7.53
C PRO A 36 1.53 10.42 -6.63
N GLU A 37 0.98 11.36 -5.86
CA GLU A 37 1.76 12.26 -5.01
C GLU A 37 1.58 11.91 -3.53
N ALA A 38 0.37 11.53 -3.15
CA ALA A 38 0.02 11.13 -1.80
C ALA A 38 -0.85 9.87 -1.78
N VAL A 39 -0.93 9.24 -0.61
CA VAL A 39 -1.71 8.03 -0.34
C VAL A 39 -2.66 8.32 0.82
N MET A 40 -3.90 7.88 0.67
CA MET A 40 -4.85 7.74 1.79
C MET A 40 -5.03 6.27 2.12
N LEU A 41 -5.09 5.95 3.40
CA LEU A 41 -5.33 4.62 3.94
C LEU A 41 -6.16 4.70 5.22
N THR A 42 -6.75 3.59 5.65
CA THR A 42 -7.43 3.53 6.96
C THR A 42 -6.40 3.61 8.08
N TYR A 43 -6.83 4.09 9.25
CA TYR A 43 -5.98 4.07 10.45
C TYR A 43 -5.58 2.64 10.83
N ASP A 44 -6.51 1.69 10.75
CA ASP A 44 -6.22 0.27 11.02
C ASP A 44 -5.13 -0.27 10.09
N GLU A 45 -5.18 0.02 8.77
CA GLU A 45 -4.14 -0.42 7.83
C GLU A 45 -2.79 0.22 8.14
N PHE A 46 -2.80 1.46 8.64
CA PHE A 46 -1.58 2.14 9.06
C PHE A 46 -0.99 1.52 10.34
N GLU A 47 -1.83 1.19 11.32
CA GLU A 47 -1.43 0.53 12.56
C GLU A 47 -0.93 -0.90 12.31
N ASP A 48 -1.62 -1.67 11.47
CA ASP A 48 -1.24 -3.04 11.06
C ASP A 48 0.14 -3.09 10.38
N LEU A 49 0.61 -1.97 9.82
CA LEU A 49 1.92 -1.82 9.20
C LEU A 49 2.96 -1.19 10.15
N ASP A 50 2.71 -1.22 11.45
CA ASP A 50 3.57 -0.65 12.50
C ASP A 50 3.80 0.86 12.33
N GLY A 51 2.82 1.58 11.77
CA GLY A 51 2.98 2.97 11.41
C GLY A 51 3.28 3.89 12.60
N LEU A 52 2.73 3.59 13.78
CA LEU A 52 2.98 4.31 15.02
C LEU A 52 4.44 4.17 15.53
N GLU A 53 5.12 3.09 15.16
CA GLU A 53 6.53 2.88 15.51
C GLU A 53 7.47 3.54 14.49
N LYS A 54 7.04 3.59 13.23
CA LYS A 54 7.86 4.07 12.10
C LYS A 54 7.84 5.59 11.93
N PHE A 55 6.74 6.24 12.29
CA PHE A 55 6.57 7.68 12.06
C PHE A 55 6.28 8.42 13.36
N PRO A 56 6.88 9.61 13.57
CA PRO A 56 6.45 10.50 14.64
C PRO A 56 5.11 11.11 14.26
N ILE A 57 4.03 10.73 14.94
CA ILE A 57 2.69 11.23 14.62
C ILE A 57 2.25 12.26 15.64
N PRO A 58 1.74 13.43 15.21
CA PRO A 58 1.11 14.38 16.11
C PRO A 58 -0.10 13.76 16.81
N ASP A 59 -0.32 14.11 18.09
CA ASP A 59 -1.52 13.71 18.85
C ASP A 59 -2.82 14.34 18.28
N GLU A 60 -2.68 15.27 17.33
CA GLU A 60 -3.79 15.96 16.70
C GLU A 60 -4.41 15.13 15.57
N VAL A 61 -5.71 14.86 15.71
CA VAL A 61 -6.53 14.26 14.66
C VAL A 61 -7.33 15.36 13.99
N LEU A 62 -7.11 15.56 12.70
CA LEU A 62 -7.80 16.61 11.94
C LEU A 62 -9.22 16.18 11.56
N GLU A 63 -10.16 17.11 11.65
CA GLU A 63 -11.47 16.95 11.03
C GLU A 63 -11.35 17.09 9.50
N PRO A 64 -12.30 16.56 8.70
CA PRO A 64 -12.23 16.61 7.24
C PRO A 64 -12.06 18.03 6.67
N LYS A 65 -12.61 19.05 7.33
CA LYS A 65 -12.47 20.44 6.87
C LYS A 65 -11.05 20.97 7.06
N ASP A 66 -10.43 20.66 8.19
CA ASP A 66 -9.07 21.13 8.49
C ASP A 66 -8.06 20.38 7.63
N LEU A 67 -8.27 19.08 7.41
CA LEU A 67 -7.45 18.33 6.46
C LEU A 67 -7.56 18.90 5.04
N ALA A 68 -8.75 19.33 4.61
CA ALA A 68 -8.94 19.91 3.29
C ALA A 68 -8.03 21.13 3.04
N GLU A 69 -7.70 21.89 4.08
CA GLU A 69 -6.80 23.03 4.02
C GLU A 69 -5.33 22.63 3.99
N GLN A 70 -4.98 21.50 4.63
CA GLN A 70 -3.60 21.03 4.77
C GLN A 70 -3.17 20.02 3.68
N LEU A 71 -4.10 19.50 2.88
CA LEU A 71 -3.85 18.48 1.85
C LEU A 71 -2.70 18.85 0.90
N ALA A 72 -2.56 20.13 0.53
CA ALA A 72 -1.48 20.59 -0.35
C ALA A 72 -0.09 20.42 0.29
N THR A 73 0.04 20.64 1.59
CA THR A 73 1.30 20.47 2.34
C THR A 73 1.69 18.99 2.40
N VAL A 74 0.72 18.11 2.67
CA VAL A 74 0.96 16.66 2.71
C VAL A 74 1.40 16.13 1.34
N VAL A 75 0.78 16.61 0.27
CA VAL A 75 1.12 16.27 -1.11
C VAL A 75 2.53 16.74 -1.49
N ALA A 76 3.00 17.85 -0.92
CA ALA A 76 4.39 18.28 -1.08
C ALA A 76 5.41 17.35 -0.40
N GLY A 77 4.94 16.39 0.42
CA GLY A 77 5.77 15.47 1.18
C GLY A 77 6.47 16.14 2.38
N GLU A 78 5.98 17.30 2.80
CA GLU A 78 6.54 18.04 3.92
C GLU A 78 5.88 17.60 5.23
N GLY A 79 6.66 17.02 6.13
CA GLY A 79 6.23 16.68 7.49
C GLY A 79 5.76 15.24 7.69
N PRO A 80 5.29 14.91 8.91
CA PRO A 80 4.85 13.57 9.25
C PRO A 80 3.51 13.20 8.60
N PRO A 81 3.13 11.91 8.62
CA PRO A 81 1.78 11.48 8.28
C PRO A 81 0.72 12.22 9.11
N VAL A 82 -0.43 12.51 8.50
CA VAL A 82 -1.52 13.24 9.13
C VAL A 82 -2.67 12.30 9.45
N LEU A 83 -3.06 12.24 10.72
CA LEU A 83 -4.25 11.52 11.17
C LEU A 83 -5.49 12.38 10.98
N TRP A 84 -6.58 11.75 10.56
CA TRP A 84 -7.85 12.44 10.41
C TRP A 84 -9.05 11.51 10.60
N GLY A 85 -10.18 12.12 10.93
CA GLY A 85 -11.43 11.43 11.23
C GLY A 85 -12.44 12.38 11.87
N GLU A 86 -13.55 11.84 12.35
CA GLU A 86 -14.60 12.65 12.97
C GLU A 86 -14.63 12.50 14.51
N GLY A 87 -14.86 13.61 15.21
CA GLY A 87 -14.96 13.64 16.66
C GLY A 87 -13.62 13.39 17.37
N GLY A 88 -12.51 13.78 16.75
CA GLY A 88 -11.15 13.60 17.27
C GLY A 88 -10.68 12.14 17.34
N ARG A 89 -11.36 11.21 16.66
CA ARG A 89 -10.94 9.81 16.55
C ARG A 89 -10.21 9.60 15.24
N PRO A 90 -9.00 9.01 15.23
CA PRO A 90 -8.31 8.74 13.99
C PRO A 90 -9.03 7.59 13.28
N GLU A 91 -9.37 7.81 12.00
CA GLU A 91 -10.06 6.82 11.17
C GLU A 91 -9.31 6.56 9.86
N ALA A 92 -8.55 7.55 9.42
CA ALA A 92 -7.72 7.47 8.24
C ALA A 92 -6.43 8.24 8.42
N VAL A 93 -5.47 7.93 7.56
CA VAL A 93 -4.18 8.60 7.49
C VAL A 93 -3.99 9.10 6.07
N VAL A 94 -3.33 10.25 5.94
CA VAL A 94 -2.80 10.71 4.66
C VAL A 94 -1.30 10.95 4.79
N MET A 95 -0.56 10.52 3.78
CA MET A 95 0.90 10.61 3.74
C MET A 95 1.39 10.69 2.30
N SER A 96 2.65 11.05 2.10
CA SER A 96 3.26 11.03 0.77
C SER A 96 3.45 9.59 0.27
N THR A 97 3.59 9.42 -1.05
CA THR A 97 3.89 8.10 -1.63
C THR A 97 5.23 7.53 -1.18
N ALA A 98 6.21 8.38 -0.85
CA ALA A 98 7.49 7.96 -0.28
C ALA A 98 7.31 7.36 1.12
N GLN A 99 6.59 8.08 2.00
CA GLN A 99 6.29 7.59 3.35
C GLN A 99 5.49 6.28 3.32
N TYR A 100 4.56 6.12 2.38
CA TYR A 100 3.81 4.88 2.26
C TYR A 100 4.69 3.68 1.84
N ARG A 101 5.74 3.90 1.05
CA ARG A 101 6.75 2.86 0.76
C ARG A 101 7.55 2.51 1.99
N ASP A 102 8.02 3.52 2.73
CA ASP A 102 8.75 3.31 3.99
C ASP A 102 7.89 2.56 5.01
N LEU A 103 6.59 2.88 5.10
CA LEU A 103 5.63 2.17 5.94
C LEU A 103 5.59 0.68 5.60
N ARG A 104 5.59 0.34 4.31
CA ARG A 104 5.51 -1.04 3.82
C ARG A 104 6.85 -1.76 3.76
N GLY A 105 7.97 -1.03 3.89
CA GLY A 105 9.30 -1.55 3.63
C GLY A 105 9.55 -1.86 2.16
N ASP A 106 8.86 -1.16 1.25
CA ASP A 106 9.02 -1.31 -0.20
C ASP A 106 10.24 -0.50 -0.71
N ASP A 107 10.88 -0.97 -1.78
CA ASP A 107 11.98 -0.24 -2.43
C ASP A 107 11.49 1.08 -3.07
N HIS A 108 12.36 2.09 -3.08
CA HIS A 108 12.06 3.37 -3.73
C HIS A 108 12.34 3.30 -5.24
N PRO A 109 11.44 3.83 -6.08
CA PRO A 109 11.66 3.85 -7.52
C PRO A 109 12.84 4.79 -7.88
N PRO A 110 13.54 4.54 -8.99
CA PRO A 110 14.53 5.47 -9.51
C PRO A 110 13.93 6.86 -9.77
N ALA A 111 14.76 7.90 -9.66
CA ALA A 111 14.33 9.26 -9.91
C ALA A 111 13.68 9.42 -11.30
N GLY A 112 12.50 10.05 -11.35
CA GLY A 112 11.73 10.27 -12.58
C GLY A 112 10.85 9.11 -13.03
N VAL A 113 10.86 7.98 -12.33
CA VAL A 113 9.90 6.88 -12.57
C VAL A 113 8.60 7.18 -11.84
N ILE A 114 7.50 7.26 -12.61
CA ILE A 114 6.15 7.36 -12.06
C ILE A 114 5.72 5.96 -11.63
N ASP A 115 5.58 5.78 -10.33
CA ASP A 115 5.18 4.52 -9.71
C ASP A 115 4.12 4.78 -8.64
N ASP A 116 3.05 3.98 -8.66
CA ASP A 116 1.98 4.04 -7.67
C ASP A 116 2.18 2.93 -6.64
N PRO A 117 2.57 3.25 -5.39
CA PRO A 117 2.85 2.23 -4.38
C PRO A 117 1.60 1.47 -3.90
N THR A 118 0.40 1.94 -4.24
CA THR A 118 -0.86 1.25 -3.95
C THR A 118 -1.23 0.22 -5.02
N ILE A 119 -0.62 0.31 -6.21
CA ILE A 119 -0.77 -0.65 -7.30
C ILE A 119 0.47 -1.53 -7.34
N ARG A 120 0.35 -2.78 -6.89
CA ARG A 120 1.43 -3.77 -6.99
C ARG A 120 1.64 -4.20 -8.44
N THR A 121 2.45 -3.47 -9.20
CA THR A 121 3.02 -3.96 -10.47
C THR A 121 4.35 -4.66 -10.20
N TYR A 122 4.31 -5.92 -9.78
CA TYR A 122 5.50 -6.76 -9.86
C TYR A 122 5.75 -7.09 -11.33
N ASP A 123 6.97 -6.87 -11.81
CA ASP A 123 7.43 -7.53 -13.02
C ASP A 123 7.56 -9.03 -12.70
N THR A 124 6.49 -9.78 -12.93
CA THR A 124 6.45 -11.23 -12.69
C THR A 124 7.18 -12.02 -13.78
N ARG A 125 7.85 -11.32 -14.71
CA ARG A 125 8.72 -12.00 -15.67
C ARG A 125 9.85 -12.68 -14.90
N PRO A 126 10.17 -13.94 -15.24
CA PRO A 126 11.34 -14.61 -14.69
C PRO A 126 12.58 -13.71 -14.86
N LEU A 127 13.45 -13.67 -13.85
CA LEU A 127 14.74 -13.00 -13.99
C LEU A 127 15.51 -13.61 -15.18
N PRO A 128 16.45 -12.89 -15.80
CA PRO A 128 17.21 -13.41 -16.94
C PRO A 128 17.87 -14.78 -16.70
N ASP A 129 18.23 -15.06 -15.45
CA ASP A 129 18.85 -16.32 -15.02
C ASP A 129 17.87 -17.30 -14.36
N SER A 130 16.58 -16.97 -14.28
CA SER A 130 15.56 -17.89 -13.78
C SER A 130 15.47 -19.10 -14.69
N ARG A 131 15.51 -20.30 -14.08
CA ARG A 131 15.30 -21.57 -14.76
C ARG A 131 13.93 -22.14 -14.38
N PRO A 132 13.29 -22.91 -15.27
CA PRO A 132 12.10 -23.67 -14.90
C PRO A 132 12.38 -24.55 -13.68
N LEU A 133 11.44 -24.60 -12.74
CA LEU A 133 11.52 -25.51 -11.59
C LEU A 133 11.38 -26.95 -12.08
N ASP A 134 12.42 -27.76 -11.87
CA ASP A 134 12.35 -29.21 -12.01
C ASP A 134 11.91 -29.82 -10.66
N LEU A 135 10.67 -30.26 -10.60
CA LEU A 135 10.04 -30.79 -9.38
C LEU A 135 10.77 -32.04 -8.86
N ASP A 136 11.34 -32.87 -9.73
CA ASP A 136 12.05 -34.08 -9.33
C ASP A 136 13.40 -33.72 -8.69
N SER A 137 14.13 -32.77 -9.30
CA SER A 137 15.38 -32.24 -8.73
C SER A 137 15.15 -31.48 -7.42
N TRP A 138 14.06 -30.75 -7.31
CA TRP A 138 13.69 -30.03 -6.09
C TRP A 138 13.30 -31.00 -4.97
N ALA A 139 12.45 -31.99 -5.25
CA ALA A 139 12.08 -33.00 -4.27
C ALA A 139 13.28 -33.83 -3.79
N ALA A 140 14.23 -34.15 -4.68
CA ALA A 140 15.48 -34.82 -4.32
C ALA A 140 16.36 -33.99 -3.38
N GLN A 141 16.35 -32.66 -3.49
CA GLN A 141 17.07 -31.77 -2.58
C GLN A 141 16.42 -31.66 -1.20
N MET A 142 15.09 -31.72 -1.14
CA MET A 142 14.32 -31.62 0.11
C MET A 142 14.31 -32.93 0.92
N GLY A 143 14.55 -34.07 0.26
CA GLY A 143 14.76 -35.36 0.89
C GLY A 143 13.70 -36.42 0.55
N PRO A 144 13.88 -37.66 1.04
CA PRO A 144 13.08 -38.81 0.65
C PRO A 144 11.58 -38.64 0.97
N GLU A 145 11.24 -38.00 2.08
CA GLU A 145 9.84 -37.71 2.47
C GLU A 145 9.13 -36.83 1.43
N THR A 146 9.83 -35.86 0.83
CA THR A 146 9.25 -34.99 -0.21
C THR A 146 9.09 -35.72 -1.55
N GLN A 147 9.97 -36.67 -1.84
CA GLN A 147 9.84 -37.53 -3.02
C GLN A 147 8.64 -38.46 -2.92
N GLU A 148 8.44 -39.09 -1.76
CA GLU A 148 7.27 -39.94 -1.51
C GLU A 148 5.95 -39.16 -1.63
N LEU A 149 5.90 -37.94 -1.09
CA LEU A 149 4.75 -37.05 -1.23
C LEU A 149 4.48 -36.66 -2.69
N LEU A 150 5.52 -36.35 -3.47
CA LEU A 150 5.37 -36.03 -4.89
C LEU A 150 4.85 -37.24 -5.69
N GLU A 151 5.29 -38.45 -5.34
CA GLU A 151 4.79 -39.69 -5.94
C GLU A 151 3.35 -40.02 -5.54
N GLU A 152 2.94 -39.68 -4.33
CA GLU A 152 1.55 -39.79 -3.86
C GLU A 152 0.63 -38.86 -4.65
N LEU A 153 0.97 -37.57 -4.74
CA LEU A 153 0.19 -36.58 -5.51
C LEU A 153 0.01 -36.99 -6.99
N ARG A 154 1.09 -37.51 -7.62
CA ARG A 154 1.04 -38.03 -9.01
C ARG A 154 0.13 -39.24 -9.19
N ARG A 155 -0.09 -40.03 -8.14
CA ARG A 155 -0.99 -41.18 -8.15
C ARG A 155 -2.45 -40.76 -7.97
N GLU A 156 -2.71 -39.70 -7.23
CA GLU A 156 -4.06 -39.17 -7.00
C GLU A 156 -4.63 -38.41 -8.21
N ASP A 157 -3.77 -37.73 -8.99
CA ASP A 157 -4.16 -37.00 -10.21
C ASP A 157 -4.49 -37.89 -11.43
N ARG A 158 -4.38 -39.22 -11.30
CA ARG A 158 -4.56 -40.19 -12.40
C ARG A 158 -5.83 -41.04 -12.23
#